data_AF-A0A6B0CQL4-F1
#
_entry.id   AF-A0A6B0CQL4-F1
#
_cell.length_a   1.000
_cell.length_b   1.000
_cell.length_c   1.000
_cell.angle_alpha   90.00
_cell.angle_beta   90.00
_cell.angle_gamma   90.00
#
_symmetry.space_group_name_H-M   'P 1'
#
loop_
_entity.id
_entity.type
_entity.pdbx_description
1 polymer ?
#
loop_
_entity_poly.entity_id
_entity_poly.type
_entity_poly.pdbx_seq_one_letter_code
_entity_poly.pdbx_strand_id
1 'polypeptide(L)'
;DGVQGTDSKEKPMANVLVTLTYPDGTTKSVRTDANGHYEFGGLKDGETYTVKFETPAGYLPTKVNGTTDGEKDSNGSSITVKINGKDDMSLDTGFYKEPKYNLGDYVWEDTNKDGIQDANEPGIKDVKVTLKDSTGKVIGTTTTDASGKYKFTDLDNGNYTVEFETPAGYTPTVKNTTAEDKDSNGLTTTGVIKDADNMTLDSGFYKTPKYSLGDYVWYDSNKDGKQDSTEKGIKDVTVTLQNEKGEVIGTTKTDENGKYRFDNLDSGKYKVIFEKPAGLTQTGTNTTEDDKDADGGEVDVTITDHDDFTIDNGYFEEDTSDSDSDSDSDSDSDSDSDSDSDSDSDSDSDSDSDSDSDSDSDSDSDSDSDSDSDSDSDSDSDSDSDSDSDSDSDSDSDSDSDSDSDSDSDSDSDSDSDSDSDSDSDSDSDSDSDSDSDSDSDSDSDSDSDSDSDSDSDSDSDSDSDSDSDSDSDSDSESDSDSDAGKHTPVKPMSATKDHHNKAKALPETGSENNGSNNATLFGGLFAALGSLLLFGRRKKQNK
;
A
#
# COMPACT_ATOMS: atom_id res chain seq x y z
N ASP A 1 43.56 -5.50 9.23
CA ASP A 1 43.61 -6.79 9.97
C ASP A 1 44.19 -6.68 11.38
N GLY A 2 45.07 -5.70 11.66
CA GLY A 2 45.85 -5.58 12.90
C GLY A 2 47.36 -5.50 12.67
N VAL A 3 47.81 -5.57 11.40
CA VAL A 3 49.20 -5.65 10.97
C VAL A 3 49.51 -4.50 10.01
N GLN A 4 50.57 -3.75 10.30
CA GLN A 4 51.02 -2.63 9.48
C GLN A 4 51.56 -3.09 8.11
N GLY A 5 51.16 -2.39 7.05
CA GLY A 5 51.66 -2.59 5.68
C GLY A 5 51.07 -3.81 4.96
N THR A 6 49.86 -4.24 5.32
CA THR A 6 49.14 -5.33 4.66
C THR A 6 48.09 -4.83 3.65
N ASP A 7 47.52 -3.64 3.86
CA ASP A 7 46.68 -2.95 2.86
C ASP A 7 47.39 -1.68 2.35
N SER A 8 47.50 -1.59 1.02
CA SER A 8 47.85 -0.38 0.24
C SER A 8 47.14 0.93 0.65
N LYS A 9 45.99 0.85 1.30
CA LYS A 9 45.18 1.99 1.77
C LYS A 9 45.58 2.50 3.15
N GLU A 10 46.43 1.77 3.88
CA GLU A 10 46.97 2.22 5.17
C GLU A 10 47.72 3.54 5.00
N LYS A 11 47.52 4.45 5.96
CA LYS A 11 48.15 5.78 5.97
C LYS A 11 48.54 6.13 7.40
N PRO A 12 49.72 6.75 7.62
CA PRO A 12 50.09 7.22 8.95
C PRO A 12 49.10 8.24 9.50
N MET A 13 48.78 8.14 10.79
CA MET A 13 47.78 8.99 11.43
C MET A 13 48.45 10.04 12.31
N ALA A 14 48.42 11.29 11.84
CA ALA A 14 48.92 12.45 12.55
C ALA A 14 47.98 12.92 13.68
N ASN A 15 48.53 13.70 14.62
CA ASN A 15 47.79 14.38 15.69
C ASN A 15 47.08 13.45 16.70
N VAL A 16 47.31 12.13 16.68
CA VAL A 16 46.81 11.16 17.68
C VAL A 16 47.47 11.46 19.03
N LEU A 17 46.71 11.59 20.12
CA LEU A 17 47.31 11.80 21.45
C LEU A 17 47.86 10.48 21.99
N VAL A 18 49.15 10.48 22.31
CA VAL A 18 49.81 9.37 23.01
C VAL A 18 50.20 9.86 24.40
N THR A 19 49.87 9.08 25.43
CA THR A 19 50.14 9.41 26.84
C THR A 19 50.92 8.29 27.51
N LEU A 20 52.12 8.61 27.94
CA LEU A 20 52.95 7.78 28.81
C LEU A 20 52.55 8.03 30.27
N THR A 21 52.41 6.94 31.03
CA THR A 21 52.26 6.94 32.49
C THR A 21 53.52 6.36 33.12
N TYR A 22 54.11 7.10 34.05
CA TYR A 22 55.31 6.71 34.81
C TYR A 22 54.95 5.79 36.00
N PRO A 23 55.93 5.06 36.59
CA PRO A 23 55.68 4.18 37.74
C PRO A 23 55.11 4.89 39.00
N ASP A 24 55.26 6.21 39.11
CA ASP A 24 54.73 7.02 40.20
C ASP A 24 53.29 7.56 39.93
N GLY A 25 52.71 7.21 38.78
CA GLY A 25 51.39 7.66 38.36
C GLY A 25 51.36 9.05 37.71
N THR A 26 52.51 9.73 37.56
CA THR A 26 52.58 10.94 36.74
C THR A 26 52.48 10.60 35.25
N THR A 27 52.12 11.59 34.42
CA THR A 27 51.95 11.39 32.96
C THR A 27 52.70 12.43 32.14
N LYS A 28 53.05 12.04 30.91
CA LYS A 28 53.55 12.92 29.84
C LYS A 28 52.84 12.53 28.56
N SER A 29 52.34 13.52 27.81
CA SER A 29 51.67 13.28 26.54
C SER A 29 52.39 13.97 25.38
N VAL A 30 52.31 13.36 24.20
CA VAL A 30 52.73 13.90 22.91
C VAL A 30 51.61 13.67 21.90
N ARG A 31 51.70 14.28 20.71
CA ARG A 31 50.85 13.91 19.57
C ARG A 31 51.71 13.35 18.45
N THR A 32 51.18 12.41 17.67
CA THR A 32 51.87 11.85 16.51
C THR A 32 52.16 12.93 15.45
N ASP A 33 53.30 12.80 14.77
CA ASP A 33 53.70 13.72 13.70
C ASP A 33 52.97 13.44 12.37
N ALA A 34 53.32 14.15 11.30
CA ALA A 34 52.73 13.96 9.97
C ALA A 34 52.93 12.55 9.39
N ASN A 35 53.90 11.78 9.92
CA ASN A 35 54.25 10.42 9.53
C ASN A 35 53.77 9.39 10.57
N GLY A 36 52.88 9.78 11.49
CA GLY A 36 52.34 8.91 12.54
C GLY A 36 53.30 8.61 13.69
N HIS A 37 54.54 9.12 13.67
CA HIS A 37 55.55 8.79 14.66
C HIS A 37 55.34 9.55 15.98
N TYR A 38 55.74 8.92 17.09
CA TYR A 38 55.80 9.53 18.42
C TYR A 38 57.04 9.01 19.16
N GLU A 39 57.50 9.73 20.19
CA GLU A 39 58.67 9.32 20.97
C GLU A 39 58.56 9.78 22.44
N PHE A 40 59.09 8.98 23.36
CA PHE A 40 59.23 9.32 24.78
C PHE A 40 60.67 9.14 25.29
N GLY A 41 61.66 9.81 24.70
CA GLY A 41 63.04 9.77 25.19
C GLY A 41 63.21 10.17 26.67
N GLY A 42 64.28 9.63 27.28
CA GLY A 42 64.67 9.92 28.66
C GLY A 42 64.09 8.98 29.72
N LEU A 43 63.60 7.79 29.34
CA LEU A 43 63.13 6.77 30.28
C LEU A 43 64.29 6.12 31.03
N LYS A 44 64.06 5.73 32.28
CA LYS A 44 65.03 4.93 33.04
C LYS A 44 64.89 3.46 32.69
N ASP A 45 66.03 2.77 32.63
CA ASP A 45 66.11 1.32 32.55
C ASP A 45 65.50 0.64 33.80
N GLY A 46 64.95 -0.55 33.62
CA GLY A 46 64.39 -1.36 34.68
C GLY A 46 62.96 -1.00 35.12
N GLU A 47 62.50 0.23 34.84
CA GLU A 47 61.15 0.70 35.17
C GLU A 47 60.09 0.27 34.13
N THR A 48 58.83 0.22 34.57
CA THR A 48 57.66 -0.21 33.78
C THR A 48 56.72 0.98 33.57
N TYR A 49 56.28 1.19 32.33
CA TYR A 49 55.48 2.34 31.91
C TYR A 49 54.23 1.85 31.18
N THR A 50 53.14 2.63 31.23
CA THR A 50 51.94 2.36 30.44
C THR A 50 51.78 3.43 29.36
N VAL A 51 51.75 3.01 28.09
CA VAL A 51 51.47 3.87 26.93
C VAL A 51 49.99 3.72 26.59
N LYS A 52 49.27 4.84 26.51
CA LYS A 52 47.86 4.89 26.08
C LYS A 52 47.72 5.77 24.85
N PHE A 53 46.99 5.29 23.86
CA PHE A 53 46.59 6.03 22.68
C PHE A 53 45.14 6.53 22.83
N GLU A 54 44.87 7.75 22.39
CA GLU A 54 43.51 8.29 22.21
C GLU A 54 42.97 7.85 20.86
N THR A 55 41.92 7.02 20.85
CA THR A 55 41.22 6.65 19.61
C THR A 55 40.63 7.91 18.95
N PRO A 56 40.95 8.22 17.68
CA PRO A 56 40.40 9.38 16.99
C PRO A 56 38.86 9.29 16.84
N ALA A 57 38.18 10.43 16.82
CA ALA A 57 36.73 10.47 16.63
C ALA A 57 36.34 9.96 15.22
N GLY A 58 35.34 9.07 15.14
CA GLY A 58 34.95 8.40 13.89
C GLY A 58 35.94 7.32 13.42
N TYR A 59 36.76 6.79 14.34
CA TYR A 59 37.67 5.67 14.11
C TYR A 59 37.52 4.62 15.22
N LEU A 60 37.79 3.37 14.87
CA LEU A 60 37.85 2.24 15.79
C LEU A 60 39.28 1.67 15.83
N PRO A 61 39.78 1.17 16.98
CA PRO A 61 41.08 0.52 17.06
C PRO A 61 41.05 -0.81 16.29
N THR A 62 42.13 -1.13 15.59
CA THR A 62 42.26 -2.44 14.93
C THR A 62 42.36 -3.59 15.95
N LYS A 63 42.13 -4.82 15.46
CA LYS A 63 42.44 -6.05 16.21
C LYS A 63 43.89 -6.00 16.71
N VAL A 64 44.08 -6.44 17.96
CA VAL A 64 45.41 -6.57 18.57
C VAL A 64 46.04 -7.95 18.35
N ASN A 65 47.38 -8.05 18.34
CA ASN A 65 48.10 -9.29 18.05
C ASN A 65 47.63 -9.87 16.69
N GLY A 66 47.66 -9.01 15.66
CA GLY A 66 47.43 -9.39 14.27
C GLY A 66 48.58 -10.23 13.71
N THR A 67 49.80 -9.98 14.17
CA THR A 67 51.03 -10.67 13.75
C THR A 67 51.90 -11.07 14.96
N THR A 68 52.95 -11.86 14.71
CA THR A 68 54.06 -12.07 15.66
C THR A 68 55.25 -11.14 15.41
N ASP A 69 55.21 -10.36 14.33
CA ASP A 69 56.20 -9.34 13.98
C ASP A 69 55.89 -8.04 14.73
N GLY A 70 56.51 -7.86 15.90
CA GLY A 70 56.19 -6.76 16.82
C GLY A 70 56.34 -5.37 16.20
N GLU A 71 57.27 -5.19 15.26
CA GLU A 71 57.50 -3.92 14.54
C GLU A 71 56.36 -3.56 13.56
N LYS A 72 55.31 -4.38 13.48
CA LYS A 72 54.10 -4.16 12.67
C LYS A 72 52.80 -4.46 13.41
N ASP A 73 52.85 -4.84 14.69
CA ASP A 73 51.64 -5.26 15.40
C ASP A 73 50.91 -4.09 16.06
N SER A 74 49.58 -4.02 15.87
CA SER A 74 48.74 -3.14 16.68
C SER A 74 48.63 -3.69 18.11
N ASN A 75 49.29 -3.06 19.07
CA ASN A 75 49.19 -3.48 20.47
C ASN A 75 47.95 -2.90 21.18
N GLY A 76 47.16 -2.11 20.45
CA GLY A 76 45.89 -1.53 20.87
C GLY A 76 46.03 -0.27 21.73
N SER A 77 44.89 0.29 22.13
CA SER A 77 44.81 1.63 22.73
C SER A 77 45.49 1.79 24.10
N SER A 78 45.97 0.72 24.75
CA SER A 78 46.66 0.80 26.04
C SER A 78 47.56 -0.42 26.28
N ILE A 79 48.88 -0.21 26.30
CA ILE A 79 49.91 -1.24 26.45
C ILE A 79 50.86 -0.90 27.61
N THR A 80 51.41 -1.92 28.28
CA THR A 80 52.39 -1.74 29.39
C THR A 80 53.72 -2.36 29.00
N VAL A 81 54.76 -1.54 28.97
CA VAL A 81 56.12 -1.86 28.53
C VAL A 81 57.11 -1.74 29.67
N LYS A 82 58.17 -2.56 29.68
CA LYS A 82 59.29 -2.44 30.61
C LYS A 82 60.57 -2.21 29.83
N ILE A 83 61.28 -1.14 30.13
CA ILE A 83 62.58 -0.85 29.52
C ILE A 83 63.63 -1.80 30.14
N ASN A 84 64.46 -2.41 29.29
CA ASN A 84 65.45 -3.43 29.68
C ASN A 84 66.74 -3.28 28.84
N GLY A 85 67.54 -2.25 29.13
CA GLY A 85 68.89 -2.05 28.57
C GLY A 85 68.96 -1.65 27.08
N LYS A 86 67.81 -1.49 26.42
CA LYS A 86 67.67 -1.00 25.03
C LYS A 86 66.41 -0.14 24.91
N ASP A 87 66.36 0.65 23.84
CA ASP A 87 65.15 1.33 23.43
C ASP A 87 64.09 0.33 22.92
N ASP A 88 62.83 0.75 22.98
CA ASP A 88 61.69 0.00 22.48
C ASP A 88 60.86 0.90 21.56
N MET A 89 60.64 0.43 20.34
CA MET A 89 60.05 1.16 19.21
C MET A 89 58.99 0.33 18.48
N SER A 90 58.67 -0.87 19.00
CA SER A 90 57.63 -1.75 18.45
C SER A 90 56.34 -1.61 19.27
N LEU A 91 55.89 -0.37 19.45
CA LEU A 91 54.71 -0.01 20.23
C LEU A 91 53.74 0.79 19.36
N ASP A 92 52.97 0.08 18.55
CA ASP A 92 52.14 0.66 17.51
C ASP A 92 50.65 0.42 17.78
N THR A 93 49.80 1.24 17.16
CA THR A 93 48.35 1.04 17.16
C THR A 93 47.80 1.36 15.78
N GLY A 94 47.01 0.45 15.23
CA GLY A 94 46.20 0.72 14.05
C GLY A 94 44.85 1.29 14.44
N PHE A 95 44.30 2.15 13.59
CA PHE A 95 42.89 2.54 13.60
C PHE A 95 42.33 2.40 12.19
N TYR A 96 41.04 2.07 12.09
CA TYR A 96 40.28 2.14 10.84
C TYR A 96 39.11 3.09 11.02
N LYS A 97 38.67 3.76 9.94
CA LYS A 97 37.50 4.64 10.00
C LYS A 97 36.29 3.79 10.42
N GLU A 98 35.51 4.29 11.36
CA GLU A 98 34.26 3.68 11.79
C GLU A 98 33.35 3.50 10.56
N PRO A 99 32.97 2.26 10.20
CA PRO A 99 32.11 2.02 9.05
C PRO A 99 30.75 2.68 9.27
N LYS A 100 30.15 3.13 8.17
CA LYS A 100 28.77 3.58 8.14
C LYS A 100 27.99 2.73 7.16
N TYR A 101 26.70 2.60 7.44
CA TYR A 101 25.79 1.71 6.76
C TYR A 101 24.55 2.46 6.30
N ASN A 102 23.74 1.79 5.50
CA ASN A 102 22.52 2.32 4.94
C ASN A 102 21.31 1.47 5.34
N LEU A 103 20.12 2.08 5.25
CA LEU A 103 18.85 1.43 5.59
C LEU A 103 17.73 1.88 4.64
N GLY A 104 16.94 0.94 4.13
CA GLY A 104 15.72 1.23 3.35
C GLY A 104 15.13 -0.01 2.69
N ASP A 105 14.27 0.19 1.70
CA ASP A 105 14.35 -0.38 0.34
C ASP A 105 13.16 0.13 -0.49
N TYR A 106 11.96 -0.47 -0.41
CA TYR A 106 10.84 -0.27 -1.34
C TYR A 106 9.50 0.14 -0.68
N VAL A 107 8.64 0.75 -1.50
CA VAL A 107 7.22 1.01 -1.24
C VAL A 107 6.46 0.84 -2.55
N TRP A 108 5.39 0.04 -2.57
CA TRP A 108 4.72 -0.37 -3.81
C TRP A 108 3.20 -0.39 -3.75
N GLU A 109 2.61 -0.34 -4.93
CA GLU A 109 1.20 -0.63 -5.16
C GLU A 109 1.00 -2.14 -5.19
N ASP A 110 0.66 -2.68 -4.02
CA ASP A 110 0.08 -4.01 -3.91
C ASP A 110 -1.24 -4.02 -4.69
N THR A 111 -1.24 -4.73 -5.80
CA THR A 111 -2.33 -4.75 -6.79
C THR A 111 -3.26 -5.94 -6.52
N ASN A 112 -2.74 -7.03 -5.95
CA ASN A 112 -3.47 -8.28 -5.71
C ASN A 112 -4.10 -8.36 -4.30
N LYS A 113 -3.61 -7.56 -3.35
CA LYS A 113 -3.95 -7.40 -1.91
C LYS A 113 -3.46 -8.50 -0.95
N ASP A 114 -2.42 -9.25 -1.31
CA ASP A 114 -1.80 -10.30 -0.49
C ASP A 114 -0.59 -9.84 0.33
N GLY A 115 -0.11 -8.62 0.12
CA GLY A 115 0.98 -7.98 0.85
C GLY A 115 2.39 -8.52 0.59
N ILE A 116 2.55 -9.37 -0.42
CA ILE A 116 3.84 -9.77 -1.00
C ILE A 116 4.29 -8.69 -1.99
N GLN A 117 5.59 -8.61 -2.28
CA GLN A 117 6.15 -7.76 -3.33
C GLN A 117 6.24 -8.55 -4.64
N ASP A 118 5.24 -8.41 -5.51
CA ASP A 118 5.22 -9.10 -6.80
C ASP A 118 6.07 -8.40 -7.87
N ALA A 119 6.63 -9.17 -8.82
CA ALA A 119 7.59 -8.65 -9.79
C ALA A 119 7.02 -7.63 -10.80
N ASN A 120 5.68 -7.56 -10.91
CA ASN A 120 4.96 -6.64 -11.80
C ASN A 120 4.41 -5.39 -11.08
N GLU A 121 4.63 -5.27 -9.76
CA GLU A 121 3.97 -4.23 -8.96
C GLU A 121 4.77 -2.91 -8.91
N PRO A 122 4.13 -1.78 -9.30
CA PRO A 122 4.84 -0.52 -9.44
C PRO A 122 5.13 0.12 -8.09
N GLY A 123 6.33 0.69 -7.95
CA GLY A 123 6.70 1.47 -6.78
C GLY A 123 5.90 2.77 -6.64
N ILE A 124 5.50 3.14 -5.43
CA ILE A 124 4.74 4.37 -5.18
C ILE A 124 5.72 5.53 -4.92
N LYS A 125 5.61 6.59 -5.71
CA LYS A 125 6.43 7.80 -5.64
C LYS A 125 5.98 8.76 -4.52
N ASP A 126 6.93 9.57 -4.02
CA ASP A 126 6.73 10.66 -3.06
C ASP A 126 6.18 10.24 -1.68
N VAL A 127 6.18 8.93 -1.38
CA VAL A 127 5.76 8.41 -0.07
C VAL A 127 6.80 8.78 0.96
N LYS A 128 6.37 9.50 2.00
CA LYS A 128 7.24 10.03 3.04
C LYS A 128 7.58 8.95 4.05
N VAL A 129 8.88 8.81 4.32
CA VAL A 129 9.45 7.83 5.24
C VAL A 129 10.26 8.55 6.32
N THR A 130 10.06 8.18 7.58
CA THR A 130 10.67 8.80 8.76
C THR A 130 11.54 7.80 9.51
N LEU A 131 12.80 8.17 9.77
CA LEU A 131 13.76 7.36 10.55
C LEU A 131 13.90 7.90 11.97
N LYS A 132 13.75 7.01 12.95
CA LYS A 132 13.97 7.29 14.38
C LYS A 132 15.12 6.44 14.93
N ASP A 133 15.90 7.04 15.84
CA ASP A 133 16.88 6.31 16.64
C ASP A 133 16.22 5.46 17.74
N SER A 134 17.00 4.59 18.39
CA SER A 134 16.54 3.71 19.48
C SER A 134 15.93 4.42 20.71
N THR A 135 15.95 5.76 20.79
CA THR A 135 15.23 6.54 21.82
C THR A 135 13.86 7.04 21.36
N GLY A 136 13.47 6.76 20.11
CA GLY A 136 12.25 7.26 19.48
C GLY A 136 12.39 8.69 18.91
N LYS A 137 13.59 9.27 18.94
CA LYS A 137 13.86 10.59 18.37
C LYS A 137 14.06 10.47 16.85
N VAL A 138 13.37 11.32 16.09
CA VAL A 138 13.57 11.45 14.63
C VAL A 138 15.00 11.93 14.35
N ILE A 139 15.66 11.24 13.43
CA ILE A 139 17.02 11.55 12.95
C ILE A 139 17.09 11.80 11.44
N GLY A 140 16.09 11.37 10.67
CA GLY A 140 16.00 11.61 9.23
C GLY A 140 14.58 11.47 8.71
N THR A 141 14.34 12.08 7.55
CA THR A 141 13.11 11.93 6.76
C THR A 141 13.49 11.96 5.28
N THR A 142 12.89 11.10 4.47
CA THR A 142 13.00 11.10 3.01
C THR A 142 11.62 10.90 2.38
N THR A 143 11.52 11.04 1.06
CA THR A 143 10.45 10.44 0.27
C THR A 143 10.99 9.30 -0.58
N THR A 144 10.10 8.46 -1.10
CA THR A 144 10.41 7.48 -2.15
C THR A 144 10.58 8.16 -3.51
N ASP A 145 11.40 7.58 -4.37
CA ASP A 145 11.61 8.04 -5.75
C ASP A 145 10.54 7.52 -6.72
N ALA A 146 10.68 7.80 -8.02
CA ALA A 146 9.72 7.40 -9.05
C ALA A 146 9.61 5.88 -9.27
N SER A 147 10.53 5.09 -8.70
CA SER A 147 10.48 3.64 -8.65
C SER A 147 10.04 3.12 -7.28
N GLY A 148 9.57 3.96 -6.36
CA GLY A 148 9.19 3.56 -5.00
C GLY A 148 10.37 3.24 -4.08
N LYS A 149 11.62 3.41 -4.53
CA LYS A 149 12.81 3.14 -3.71
C LYS A 149 13.09 4.29 -2.75
N TYR A 150 13.59 3.99 -1.55
CA TYR A 150 14.04 4.98 -0.56
C TYR A 150 15.28 4.48 0.20
N LYS A 151 16.11 5.42 0.69
CA LYS A 151 17.36 5.07 1.39
C LYS A 151 17.80 6.14 2.38
N PHE A 152 18.15 5.70 3.59
CA PHE A 152 18.92 6.48 4.57
C PHE A 152 20.40 6.04 4.53
N THR A 153 21.33 6.99 4.66
CA THR A 153 22.78 6.74 4.59
C THR A 153 23.50 7.18 5.87
N ASP A 154 24.80 6.85 5.94
CA ASP A 154 25.73 7.31 6.98
C ASP A 154 25.34 6.92 8.43
N LEU A 155 24.60 5.81 8.57
CA LEU A 155 24.10 5.30 9.84
C LEU A 155 25.14 4.43 10.58
N ASP A 156 24.96 4.35 11.90
CA ASP A 156 25.78 3.55 12.80
C ASP A 156 25.18 2.15 13.02
N ASN A 157 25.97 1.23 13.59
CA ASN A 157 25.43 -0.02 14.13
C ASN A 157 24.41 0.27 15.25
N GLY A 158 23.20 -0.26 15.13
CA GLY A 158 22.12 0.00 16.09
C GLY A 158 20.74 -0.43 15.64
N ASN A 159 19.75 -0.18 16.51
CA ASN A 159 18.34 -0.40 16.24
C ASN A 159 17.69 0.93 15.85
N TYR A 160 16.89 0.91 14.80
CA TYR A 160 16.18 2.05 14.25
C TYR A 160 14.70 1.72 14.04
N THR A 161 13.83 2.72 14.07
CA THR A 161 12.41 2.57 13.71
C THR A 161 12.15 3.35 12.44
N VAL A 162 11.51 2.70 11.46
CA VAL A 162 11.00 3.32 10.24
C VAL A 162 9.50 3.48 10.34
N GLU A 163 9.01 4.65 9.99
CA GLU A 163 7.58 4.97 9.89
C GLU A 163 7.25 5.49 8.48
N PHE A 164 6.29 4.86 7.83
CA PHE A 164 5.77 5.25 6.52
C PHE A 164 4.48 6.08 6.69
N GLU A 165 4.29 7.12 5.89
CA GLU A 165 3.03 7.85 5.81
C GLU A 165 2.13 7.23 4.72
N THR A 166 0.86 6.94 5.04
CA THR A 166 -0.07 6.35 4.07
C THR A 166 -0.28 7.31 2.88
N PRO A 167 -0.07 6.86 1.63
CA PRO A 167 -0.29 7.71 0.46
C PRO A 167 -1.77 8.08 0.28
N ALA A 168 -2.05 9.26 -0.28
CA ALA A 168 -3.43 9.70 -0.50
C ALA A 168 -4.12 8.82 -1.56
N GLY A 169 -5.29 8.26 -1.21
CA GLY A 169 -6.01 7.30 -2.07
C GLY A 169 -5.49 5.87 -2.00
N TYR A 170 -4.65 5.54 -1.00
CA TYR A 170 -4.15 4.19 -0.77
C TYR A 170 -4.45 3.71 0.66
N THR A 171 -4.63 2.39 0.80
CA THR A 171 -4.80 1.69 2.06
C THR A 171 -3.58 0.80 2.32
N PRO A 172 -3.00 0.76 3.54
CA PRO A 172 -1.91 -0.16 3.85
C PRO A 172 -2.37 -1.61 3.70
N THR A 173 -1.54 -2.44 3.09
CA THR A 173 -1.88 -3.86 2.89
C THR A 173 -1.61 -4.73 4.13
N VAL A 174 -1.94 -6.01 4.04
CA VAL A 174 -1.56 -7.04 5.02
C VAL A 174 -0.04 -7.15 5.13
N LYS A 175 0.47 -7.67 6.25
CA LYS A 175 1.89 -7.54 6.59
C LYS A 175 2.51 -8.79 7.17
N ASN A 176 3.81 -8.98 6.96
CA ASN A 176 4.59 -10.14 7.41
C ASN A 176 3.93 -11.45 6.92
N THR A 177 3.55 -11.49 5.65
CA THR A 177 2.81 -12.62 5.04
C THR A 177 3.72 -13.77 4.61
N THR A 178 5.02 -13.53 4.53
CA THR A 178 6.05 -14.52 4.18
C THR A 178 7.08 -14.66 5.31
N ALA A 179 8.25 -15.25 4.99
CA ALA A 179 9.45 -15.18 5.82
C ALA A 179 10.68 -14.72 5.01
N GLU A 180 10.43 -14.10 3.84
CA GLU A 180 11.43 -13.53 2.94
C GLU A 180 11.39 -12.00 3.02
N ASP A 181 12.47 -11.34 2.61
CA ASP A 181 12.59 -9.87 2.57
C ASP A 181 11.82 -9.30 1.34
N LYS A 182 10.55 -9.70 1.19
CA LYS A 182 9.64 -9.43 0.07
C LYS A 182 8.18 -9.32 0.50
N ASP A 183 7.92 -8.87 1.72
CA ASP A 183 6.56 -8.58 2.17
C ASP A 183 6.47 -7.24 2.89
N SER A 184 5.25 -6.73 2.98
CA SER A 184 5.00 -5.47 3.66
C SER A 184 5.29 -5.66 5.15
N ASN A 185 6.20 -4.88 5.72
CA ASN A 185 6.34 -4.79 7.18
C ASN A 185 5.22 -3.91 7.79
N GLY A 186 4.51 -3.17 6.94
CA GLY A 186 3.49 -2.18 7.24
C GLY A 186 4.04 -0.85 7.74
N LEU A 187 3.13 0.07 8.10
CA LEU A 187 3.40 1.48 8.44
C LEU A 187 4.48 1.76 9.49
N THR A 188 4.88 0.78 10.30
CA THR A 188 5.93 0.96 11.32
C THR A 188 6.67 -0.35 11.58
N THR A 189 7.99 -0.33 11.36
CA THR A 189 8.88 -1.49 11.50
C THR A 189 10.20 -1.11 12.19
N THR A 190 10.96 -2.11 12.65
CA THR A 190 12.25 -1.92 13.35
C THR A 190 13.39 -2.52 12.54
N GLY A 191 14.25 -1.67 12.00
CA GLY A 191 15.47 -2.08 11.30
C GLY A 191 16.64 -2.24 12.26
N VAL A 192 17.50 -3.21 11.98
CA VAL A 192 18.73 -3.45 12.73
C VAL A 192 19.91 -3.36 11.78
N ILE A 193 20.82 -2.44 12.07
CA ILE A 193 22.11 -2.33 11.38
C ILE A 193 23.16 -3.01 12.26
N LYS A 194 23.82 -4.02 11.69
CA LYS A 194 24.88 -4.75 12.38
C LYS A 194 25.94 -5.24 11.39
N ASP A 195 26.97 -4.42 11.23
CA ASP A 195 28.17 -4.66 10.43
C ASP A 195 27.92 -4.77 8.91
N ALA A 196 26.68 -4.52 8.46
CA ALA A 196 26.22 -4.51 7.07
C ALA A 196 25.03 -3.53 6.88
N ASP A 197 24.77 -3.15 5.62
CA ASP A 197 23.54 -2.46 5.20
C ASP A 197 22.30 -3.33 5.47
N ASN A 198 21.15 -2.68 5.65
CA ASN A 198 19.85 -3.36 5.80
C ASN A 198 18.85 -2.85 4.74
N MET A 199 18.56 -3.69 3.74
CA MET A 199 17.68 -3.37 2.61
C MET A 199 16.44 -4.29 2.61
N THR A 200 15.77 -4.39 3.76
CA THR A 200 14.64 -5.31 4.02
C THR A 200 13.48 -4.60 4.75
N LEU A 201 13.36 -3.28 4.57
CA LEU A 201 12.38 -2.46 5.28
C LEU A 201 11.37 -1.85 4.31
N ASP A 202 10.26 -2.56 4.17
CA ASP A 202 9.37 -2.47 3.01
C ASP A 202 7.92 -2.25 3.43
N SER A 203 7.13 -1.52 2.63
CA SER A 203 5.71 -1.28 2.92
C SER A 203 4.85 -1.25 1.65
N GLY A 204 3.97 -2.23 1.51
CA GLY A 204 2.97 -2.33 0.44
C GLY A 204 1.67 -1.59 0.77
N PHE A 205 1.00 -1.08 -0.26
CA PHE A 205 -0.26 -0.37 -0.18
C PHE A 205 -1.12 -0.67 -1.41
N TYR A 206 -2.42 -0.89 -1.26
CA TYR A 206 -3.34 -1.01 -2.41
C TYR A 206 -4.14 0.28 -2.60
N LYS A 207 -4.55 0.61 -3.83
CA LYS A 207 -5.47 1.74 -4.08
C LYS A 207 -6.77 1.55 -3.28
N THR A 208 -7.15 2.55 -2.48
CA THR A 208 -8.40 2.54 -1.71
C THR A 208 -9.58 2.47 -2.69
N PRO A 209 -10.39 1.39 -2.66
CA PRO A 209 -11.55 1.28 -3.54
C PRO A 209 -12.58 2.37 -3.26
N LYS A 210 -13.41 2.64 -4.26
CA LYS A 210 -14.43 3.69 -4.23
C LYS A 210 -15.76 3.15 -4.73
N TYR A 211 -16.82 3.64 -4.12
CA TYR A 211 -18.15 3.04 -4.22
C TYR A 211 -19.24 4.06 -4.54
N SER A 212 -20.38 3.54 -4.96
CA SER A 212 -21.57 4.27 -5.40
C SER A 212 -22.77 3.96 -4.49
N LEU A 213 -23.75 4.88 -4.44
CA LEU A 213 -24.93 4.77 -3.59
C LEU A 213 -26.21 5.34 -4.23
N GLY A 214 -27.31 4.61 -4.08
CA GLY A 214 -28.69 5.04 -4.36
C GLY A 214 -29.26 4.54 -5.69
N ASP A 215 -30.58 4.43 -5.78
CA ASP A 215 -31.27 4.04 -7.02
C ASP A 215 -32.43 4.97 -7.42
N TYR A 216 -33.63 4.85 -6.83
CA TYR A 216 -34.89 5.34 -7.41
C TYR A 216 -35.80 6.09 -6.42
N VAL A 217 -36.62 7.00 -6.96
CA VAL A 217 -37.74 7.64 -6.25
C VAL A 217 -38.94 7.66 -7.19
N TRP A 218 -40.09 7.13 -6.75
CA TRP A 218 -41.24 6.92 -7.65
C TRP A 218 -42.59 7.35 -7.09
N TYR A 219 -43.52 7.47 -8.03
CA TYR A 219 -44.92 7.77 -7.80
C TYR A 219 -45.71 6.48 -7.55
N ASP A 220 -45.80 6.10 -6.28
CA ASP A 220 -46.63 4.99 -5.80
C ASP A 220 -48.09 5.33 -6.07
N SER A 221 -48.67 4.62 -7.03
CA SER A 221 -50.02 4.81 -7.55
C SER A 221 -51.03 3.89 -6.87
N ASN A 222 -50.56 2.77 -6.30
CA ASN A 222 -51.40 1.72 -5.70
C ASN A 222 -51.48 1.82 -4.15
N LYS A 223 -50.55 2.57 -3.54
CA LYS A 223 -50.34 2.87 -2.10
C LYS A 223 -49.93 1.64 -1.27
N ASP A 224 -49.22 0.69 -1.88
CA ASP A 224 -48.76 -0.57 -1.26
C ASP A 224 -47.26 -0.60 -0.89
N GLY A 225 -46.51 0.43 -1.26
CA GLY A 225 -45.14 0.68 -0.82
C GLY A 225 -44.04 -0.08 -1.57
N LYS A 226 -44.31 -0.56 -2.78
CA LYS A 226 -43.36 -1.29 -3.64
C LYS A 226 -43.03 -0.52 -4.91
N GLN A 227 -41.92 -0.88 -5.53
CA GLN A 227 -41.50 -0.41 -6.84
C GLN A 227 -42.18 -1.25 -7.94
N ASP A 228 -43.37 -0.85 -8.40
CA ASP A 228 -44.08 -1.55 -9.47
C ASP A 228 -43.59 -1.12 -10.87
N SER A 229 -43.46 -2.07 -11.81
CA SER A 229 -42.89 -1.80 -13.16
C SER A 229 -43.72 -0.85 -14.05
N THR A 230 -44.94 -0.50 -13.63
CA THR A 230 -45.80 0.51 -14.28
C THR A 230 -45.69 1.91 -13.66
N GLU A 231 -44.96 2.05 -12.56
CA GLU A 231 -44.91 3.28 -11.77
C GLU A 231 -43.75 4.18 -12.19
N LYS A 232 -44.02 5.48 -12.19
CA LYS A 232 -43.13 6.48 -12.79
C LYS A 232 -42.21 7.06 -11.75
N GLY A 233 -40.93 7.19 -12.08
CA GLY A 233 -40.00 7.98 -11.29
C GLY A 233 -40.46 9.44 -11.12
N ILE A 234 -40.16 10.02 -9.95
CA ILE A 234 -40.44 11.42 -9.64
C ILE A 234 -39.17 12.23 -9.88
N LYS A 235 -39.23 13.13 -10.85
CA LYS A 235 -38.14 14.07 -11.16
C LYS A 235 -37.95 15.13 -10.08
N ASP A 236 -36.73 15.66 -9.98
CA ASP A 236 -36.38 16.88 -9.24
C ASP A 236 -36.49 16.77 -7.70
N VAL A 237 -36.64 15.57 -7.15
CA VAL A 237 -36.61 15.32 -5.69
C VAL A 237 -35.19 15.52 -5.17
N THR A 238 -35.01 16.41 -4.19
CA THR A 238 -33.68 16.64 -3.58
C THR A 238 -33.30 15.44 -2.71
N VAL A 239 -32.15 14.83 -2.97
CA VAL A 239 -31.57 13.78 -2.13
C VAL A 239 -30.27 14.28 -1.53
N THR A 240 -30.09 14.13 -0.22
CA THR A 240 -28.92 14.61 0.52
C THR A 240 -28.21 13.46 1.21
N LEU A 241 -26.88 13.40 1.07
CA LEU A 241 -26.01 12.43 1.71
C LEU A 241 -25.22 13.07 2.86
N GLN A 242 -25.31 12.49 4.05
CA GLN A 242 -24.52 12.83 5.22
C GLN A 242 -23.55 11.70 5.59
N ASN A 243 -22.40 12.04 6.18
CA ASN A 243 -21.50 11.07 6.78
C ASN A 243 -21.91 10.71 8.24
N GLU A 244 -21.20 9.76 8.87
CA GLU A 244 -21.43 9.34 10.27
C GLU A 244 -21.45 10.49 11.31
N LYS A 245 -20.89 11.68 11.01
CA LYS A 245 -20.92 12.85 11.90
C LYS A 245 -22.16 13.75 11.70
N GLY A 246 -23.01 13.46 10.72
CA GLY A 246 -24.10 14.34 10.28
C GLY A 246 -23.63 15.53 9.43
N GLU A 247 -22.41 15.49 8.90
CA GLU A 247 -21.93 16.50 7.94
C GLU A 247 -22.46 16.15 6.55
N VAL A 248 -23.13 17.10 5.87
CA VAL A 248 -23.55 16.92 4.46
C VAL A 248 -22.32 16.86 3.57
N ILE A 249 -22.17 15.75 2.83
CA ILE A 249 -21.07 15.51 1.89
C ILE A 249 -21.52 15.53 0.43
N GLY A 250 -22.82 15.38 0.17
CA GLY A 250 -23.40 15.45 -1.17
C GLY A 250 -24.86 15.87 -1.16
N THR A 251 -25.29 16.53 -2.22
CA THR A 251 -26.70 16.79 -2.53
C THR A 251 -26.89 16.61 -4.03
N THR A 252 -27.89 15.84 -4.42
CA THR A 252 -28.26 15.59 -5.82
C THR A 252 -29.77 15.76 -6.00
N LYS A 253 -30.24 15.60 -7.23
CA LYS A 253 -31.66 15.56 -7.58
C LYS A 253 -31.94 14.33 -8.44
N THR A 254 -33.13 13.77 -8.30
CA THR A 254 -33.60 12.69 -9.17
C THR A 254 -33.79 13.17 -10.61
N ASP A 255 -33.44 12.32 -11.57
CA ASP A 255 -33.51 12.59 -13.01
C ASP A 255 -34.94 12.51 -13.57
N GLU A 256 -35.12 12.60 -14.89
CA GLU A 256 -36.45 12.52 -15.51
C GLU A 256 -37.13 11.15 -15.32
N ASN A 257 -36.37 10.13 -14.99
CA ASN A 257 -36.81 8.78 -14.67
C ASN A 257 -36.83 8.54 -13.16
N GLY A 258 -36.67 9.56 -12.30
CA GLY A 258 -36.63 9.41 -10.85
C GLY A 258 -35.37 8.75 -10.28
N LYS A 259 -34.35 8.45 -11.10
CA LYS A 259 -33.10 7.83 -10.63
C LYS A 259 -32.17 8.87 -9.99
N TYR A 260 -31.41 8.48 -8.97
CA TYR A 260 -30.38 9.30 -8.33
C TYR A 260 -29.14 8.47 -8.00
N ARG A 261 -27.99 9.13 -7.82
CA ARG A 261 -26.72 8.46 -7.51
C ARG A 261 -25.75 9.39 -6.78
N PHE A 262 -24.96 8.81 -5.89
CA PHE A 262 -23.74 9.40 -5.33
C PHE A 262 -22.56 8.50 -5.68
N ASP A 263 -21.44 9.08 -6.11
CA ASP A 263 -20.22 8.36 -6.53
C ASP A 263 -19.02 8.70 -5.64
N ASN A 264 -17.93 7.91 -5.78
CA ASN A 264 -16.61 8.16 -5.15
C ASN A 264 -16.62 8.12 -3.61
N LEU A 265 -17.54 7.34 -3.03
CA LEU A 265 -17.68 7.14 -1.60
C LEU A 265 -16.65 6.13 -1.06
N ASP A 266 -16.20 6.31 0.18
CA ASP A 266 -15.39 5.32 0.90
C ASP A 266 -16.30 4.30 1.60
N SER A 267 -15.82 3.07 1.87
CA SER A 267 -16.52 2.14 2.77
C SER A 267 -16.72 2.79 4.15
N GLY A 268 -17.97 2.82 4.63
CA GLY A 268 -18.34 3.61 5.80
C GLY A 268 -19.85 3.76 6.00
N LYS A 269 -20.24 4.46 7.07
CA LYS A 269 -21.64 4.77 7.37
C LYS A 269 -22.06 6.12 6.83
N TYR A 270 -23.24 6.15 6.23
CA TYR A 270 -23.85 7.35 5.68
C TYR A 270 -25.33 7.43 6.06
N LYS A 271 -25.92 8.62 5.92
CA LYS A 271 -27.36 8.83 6.00
C LYS A 271 -27.85 9.47 4.71
N VAL A 272 -28.81 8.81 4.07
CA VAL A 272 -29.56 9.35 2.92
C VAL A 272 -30.79 10.07 3.45
N ILE A 273 -31.10 11.24 2.90
CA ILE A 273 -32.26 12.06 3.27
C ILE A 273 -32.96 12.53 2.01
N PHE A 274 -34.25 12.20 1.87
CA PHE A 274 -35.10 12.59 0.75
C PHE A 274 -35.97 13.80 1.15
N GLU A 275 -35.91 14.89 0.40
CA GLU A 275 -36.78 16.05 0.60
C GLU A 275 -38.19 15.73 0.07
N LYS A 276 -39.13 15.44 0.98
CA LYS A 276 -40.51 15.07 0.66
C LYS A 276 -41.13 16.05 -0.35
N PRO A 277 -41.53 15.60 -1.56
CA PRO A 277 -42.13 16.47 -2.57
C PRO A 277 -43.37 17.24 -2.08
N ALA A 278 -43.62 18.40 -2.67
CA ALA A 278 -44.80 19.19 -2.40
C ALA A 278 -46.06 18.47 -2.94
N GLY A 279 -47.15 18.47 -2.17
CA GLY A 279 -48.40 17.77 -2.52
C GLY A 279 -48.42 16.27 -2.21
N LEU A 280 -47.27 15.58 -2.24
CA LEU A 280 -47.20 14.12 -2.02
C LEU A 280 -47.00 13.72 -0.56
N THR A 281 -47.44 12.52 -0.20
CA THR A 281 -47.16 11.86 1.09
C THR A 281 -46.29 10.61 0.85
N GLN A 282 -45.42 10.29 1.80
CA GLN A 282 -44.55 9.11 1.68
C GLN A 282 -45.36 7.82 1.84
N THR A 283 -45.07 6.81 1.04
CA THR A 283 -45.71 5.50 1.14
C THR A 283 -45.27 4.68 2.36
N GLY A 284 -45.86 3.50 2.55
CA GLY A 284 -45.44 2.54 3.57
C GLY A 284 -44.05 1.99 3.29
N THR A 285 -43.22 1.87 4.32
CA THR A 285 -41.80 1.51 4.21
C THR A 285 -41.53 0.06 4.59
N ASN A 286 -40.48 -0.56 4.02
CA ASN A 286 -40.03 -1.94 4.31
C ASN A 286 -41.17 -2.96 4.08
N THR A 287 -41.70 -2.99 2.85
CA THR A 287 -42.90 -3.74 2.45
C THR A 287 -42.65 -5.00 1.60
N THR A 288 -41.46 -5.18 0.99
CA THR A 288 -41.16 -6.35 0.15
C THR A 288 -39.70 -6.82 0.24
N GLU A 289 -38.96 -6.83 -0.87
CA GLU A 289 -37.52 -7.08 -0.95
C GLU A 289 -36.82 -5.72 -0.94
N ASP A 290 -35.64 -5.66 -0.30
CA ASP A 290 -34.84 -4.46 -0.05
C ASP A 290 -34.62 -3.60 -1.32
N ASP A 291 -34.46 -4.24 -2.48
CA ASP A 291 -34.20 -3.62 -3.78
C ASP A 291 -35.46 -3.15 -4.53
N LYS A 292 -36.65 -3.19 -3.91
CA LYS A 292 -37.95 -2.89 -4.55
C LYS A 292 -38.98 -2.26 -3.61
N ASP A 293 -38.57 -1.62 -2.51
CA ASP A 293 -39.49 -1.02 -1.55
C ASP A 293 -38.96 0.29 -0.95
N ALA A 294 -39.85 1.10 -0.35
CA ALA A 294 -39.46 2.40 0.18
C ALA A 294 -38.77 2.28 1.56
N ASP A 295 -37.55 2.79 1.71
CA ASP A 295 -36.86 2.77 3.01
C ASP A 295 -37.42 3.77 4.02
N GLY A 296 -37.53 5.04 3.59
CA GLY A 296 -37.65 6.14 4.53
C GLY A 296 -37.28 7.49 3.94
N GLY A 297 -37.90 8.57 4.44
CA GLY A 297 -37.40 9.93 4.20
C GLY A 297 -36.01 10.20 4.80
N GLU A 298 -35.57 9.39 5.77
CA GLU A 298 -34.21 9.35 6.33
C GLU A 298 -33.77 7.89 6.52
N VAL A 299 -32.64 7.50 5.92
CA VAL A 299 -32.15 6.10 5.90
C VAL A 299 -30.70 6.06 6.39
N ASP A 300 -30.34 5.10 7.25
CA ASP A 300 -28.94 4.89 7.71
C ASP A 300 -28.33 3.67 7.01
N VAL A 301 -27.35 3.91 6.14
CA VAL A 301 -26.74 2.91 5.23
C VAL A 301 -25.26 2.69 5.55
N THR A 302 -24.71 1.50 5.24
CA THR A 302 -23.31 1.15 5.52
C THR A 302 -22.64 0.44 4.35
N ILE A 303 -22.08 1.25 3.44
CA ILE A 303 -21.28 0.79 2.30
C ILE A 303 -20.10 -0.04 2.82
N THR A 304 -20.07 -1.33 2.43
CA THR A 304 -19.08 -2.30 2.92
C THR A 304 -18.45 -3.04 1.75
N ASP A 305 -17.51 -2.37 1.09
CA ASP A 305 -16.66 -2.90 0.01
C ASP A 305 -17.39 -3.28 -1.31
N HIS A 306 -18.63 -2.82 -1.50
CA HIS A 306 -19.43 -2.90 -2.74
C HIS A 306 -20.32 -1.66 -2.91
N ASP A 307 -20.79 -1.43 -4.13
CA ASP A 307 -21.82 -0.41 -4.44
C ASP A 307 -23.17 -0.81 -3.84
N ASP A 308 -23.94 0.19 -3.40
CA ASP A 308 -25.21 0.00 -2.68
C ASP A 308 -26.36 0.69 -3.43
N PHE A 309 -27.21 -0.11 -4.08
CA PHE A 309 -28.31 0.36 -4.93
C PHE A 309 -29.67 -0.16 -4.46
N THR A 310 -29.85 -0.42 -3.16
CA THR A 310 -31.19 -0.74 -2.61
C THR A 310 -31.90 0.48 -2.02
N ILE A 311 -31.19 1.60 -1.80
CA ILE A 311 -31.79 2.74 -1.10
C ILE A 311 -32.78 3.51 -1.98
N ASP A 312 -34.07 3.42 -1.61
CA ASP A 312 -35.22 3.73 -2.47
C ASP A 312 -36.35 4.47 -1.72
N ASN A 313 -37.22 5.22 -2.43
CA ASN A 313 -38.37 5.87 -1.79
C ASN A 313 -39.61 6.13 -2.68
N GLY A 314 -40.80 5.72 -2.22
CA GLY A 314 -42.08 5.95 -2.88
C GLY A 314 -42.91 7.09 -2.28
N TYR A 315 -43.62 7.84 -3.13
CA TYR A 315 -44.55 8.91 -2.73
C TYR A 315 -45.86 8.88 -3.53
N PHE A 316 -46.99 9.25 -2.91
CA PHE A 316 -48.33 9.22 -3.51
C PHE A 316 -49.11 10.53 -3.27
N GLU A 317 -50.12 10.86 -4.10
CA GLU A 317 -51.06 11.96 -3.82
C GLU A 317 -52.17 11.53 -2.84
N GLU A 318 -52.45 12.35 -1.82
CA GLU A 318 -53.62 12.16 -0.95
C GLU A 318 -54.90 12.58 -1.70
N ASP A 319 -55.88 11.68 -1.75
CA ASP A 319 -57.14 11.90 -2.47
C ASP A 319 -57.98 12.97 -1.76
N THR A 320 -57.88 14.24 -2.18
CA THR A 320 -58.70 15.34 -1.65
C THR A 320 -60.13 15.30 -2.23
N SER A 321 -60.79 14.14 -2.13
CA SER A 321 -62.13 13.86 -2.66
C SER A 321 -63.22 13.90 -1.58
N ASP A 322 -63.05 14.74 -0.55
CA ASP A 322 -64.15 15.21 0.30
C ASP A 322 -65.06 16.16 -0.51
N SER A 323 -65.73 15.61 -1.52
CA SER A 323 -66.86 16.23 -2.19
C SER A 323 -68.14 15.56 -1.70
N ASP A 324 -68.82 16.21 -0.75
CA ASP A 324 -70.08 15.74 -0.16
C ASP A 324 -71.18 15.56 -1.23
N SER A 325 -71.22 14.39 -1.86
CA SER A 325 -72.34 13.98 -2.72
C SER A 325 -73.44 13.37 -1.85
N ASP A 326 -74.13 14.22 -1.09
CA ASP A 326 -75.37 13.89 -0.38
C ASP A 326 -76.47 13.51 -1.40
N SER A 327 -76.41 12.27 -1.89
CA SER A 327 -77.45 11.67 -2.72
C SER A 327 -78.49 11.00 -1.82
N ASP A 328 -79.44 11.79 -1.31
CA ASP A 328 -80.63 11.32 -0.60
C ASP A 328 -81.39 10.29 -1.48
N SER A 329 -81.16 9.00 -1.21
CA SER A 329 -81.86 7.89 -1.88
C SER A 329 -83.08 7.51 -1.06
N ASP A 330 -84.09 8.38 -1.10
CA ASP A 330 -85.42 8.10 -0.54
C ASP A 330 -86.04 6.84 -1.18
N SER A 331 -86.90 6.18 -0.39
CA SER A 331 -87.57 4.93 -0.73
C SER A 331 -88.50 5.02 -1.95
N ASP A 332 -88.60 3.96 -2.74
CA ASP A 332 -89.74 3.02 -2.59
C ASP A 332 -89.60 1.75 -3.44
N SER A 333 -90.56 0.83 -3.29
CA SER A 333 -90.55 -0.54 -3.81
C SER A 333 -91.51 -0.81 -5.00
N ASP A 334 -91.40 -2.03 -5.53
CA ASP A 334 -92.47 -2.86 -6.13
C ASP A 334 -92.56 -3.05 -7.67
N SER A 335 -92.18 -4.29 -8.05
CA SER A 335 -92.86 -5.24 -8.96
C SER A 335 -93.25 -4.88 -10.41
N ASP A 336 -92.74 -5.72 -11.31
CA ASP A 336 -93.44 -6.49 -12.37
C ASP A 336 -94.53 -5.81 -13.22
N SER A 337 -94.34 -5.77 -14.56
CA SER A 337 -95.12 -6.62 -15.50
C SER A 337 -94.78 -6.36 -16.98
N ASP A 338 -94.82 -7.43 -17.78
CA ASP A 338 -94.73 -7.35 -19.25
C ASP A 338 -96.05 -6.85 -19.88
N SER A 339 -95.96 -6.13 -21.02
CA SER A 339 -96.99 -6.20 -22.07
C SER A 339 -96.53 -5.59 -23.40
N ASP A 340 -96.54 -6.39 -24.46
CA ASP A 340 -96.41 -5.91 -25.84
C ASP A 340 -97.66 -5.15 -26.31
N SER A 341 -97.49 -4.10 -27.11
CA SER A 341 -98.50 -3.71 -28.10
C SER A 341 -97.91 -2.82 -29.20
N ASP A 342 -97.92 -3.31 -30.44
CA ASP A 342 -97.53 -2.54 -31.61
C ASP A 342 -98.56 -1.45 -31.95
N SER A 343 -98.09 -0.31 -32.45
CA SER A 343 -98.89 0.54 -33.36
C SER A 343 -98.00 1.44 -34.20
N ASP A 344 -98.02 1.23 -35.52
CA ASP A 344 -97.28 2.04 -36.49
C ASP A 344 -97.87 3.44 -36.66
N SER A 345 -97.02 4.43 -36.97
CA SER A 345 -97.42 5.60 -37.75
C SER A 345 -96.21 6.27 -38.41
N ASP A 346 -96.21 6.34 -39.75
CA ASP A 346 -95.16 6.93 -40.57
C ASP A 346 -95.11 8.47 -40.46
N SER A 347 -93.93 9.07 -40.69
CA SER A 347 -93.76 10.43 -41.23
C SER A 347 -92.32 10.66 -41.70
N ASP A 348 -92.11 10.97 -42.98
CA ASP A 348 -90.83 11.40 -43.52
C ASP A 348 -90.53 12.89 -43.18
N SER A 349 -89.25 13.27 -43.11
CA SER A 349 -88.73 14.48 -43.80
C SER A 349 -87.21 14.64 -43.63
N ASP A 350 -86.53 14.88 -44.74
CA ASP A 350 -85.13 15.28 -44.80
C ASP A 350 -84.95 16.78 -44.50
N SER A 351 -83.76 17.18 -44.03
CA SER A 351 -83.10 18.42 -44.50
C SER A 351 -81.68 18.57 -43.94
N ASP A 352 -80.67 18.57 -44.82
CA ASP A 352 -79.34 19.11 -44.56
C ASP A 352 -79.37 20.66 -44.59
N SER A 353 -78.43 21.31 -43.88
CA SER A 353 -77.91 22.63 -44.27
C SER A 353 -76.68 23.03 -43.46
N ASP A 354 -75.52 23.11 -44.12
CA ASP A 354 -74.32 23.78 -43.63
C ASP A 354 -74.45 25.33 -43.67
N SER A 355 -73.62 26.04 -42.90
CA SER A 355 -72.79 27.17 -43.41
C SER A 355 -72.11 27.98 -42.28
N ASP A 356 -70.78 27.86 -42.19
CA ASP A 356 -69.76 28.91 -42.30
C ASP A 356 -69.92 30.29 -41.60
N SER A 357 -68.82 30.77 -41.00
CA SER A 357 -68.42 32.20 -40.96
C SER A 357 -66.93 32.33 -40.60
N ASP A 358 -66.17 33.08 -41.38
CA ASP A 358 -64.70 33.18 -41.34
C ASP A 358 -64.17 34.36 -40.51
N SER A 359 -62.86 34.38 -40.27
CA SER A 359 -62.09 35.63 -40.15
C SER A 359 -60.60 35.43 -40.43
N ASP A 360 -60.13 35.88 -41.59
CA ASP A 360 -58.73 35.83 -42.01
C ASP A 360 -57.84 36.87 -41.32
N SER A 361 -56.52 36.65 -41.37
CA SER A 361 -55.53 37.74 -41.37
C SER A 361 -54.23 37.31 -42.02
N ASP A 362 -54.01 37.73 -43.27
CA ASP A 362 -52.83 37.38 -44.06
C ASP A 362 -51.55 38.09 -43.59
N SER A 363 -50.40 37.49 -43.93
CA SER A 363 -49.15 38.25 -44.14
C SER A 363 -48.22 37.50 -45.10
N ASP A 364 -48.26 37.87 -46.38
CA ASP A 364 -47.43 37.27 -47.43
C ASP A 364 -45.93 37.59 -47.27
N SER A 365 -45.09 36.66 -47.72
CA SER A 365 -43.77 37.01 -48.26
C SER A 365 -43.27 35.92 -49.21
N ASP A 366 -43.54 36.09 -50.50
CA ASP A 366 -43.05 35.19 -51.56
C ASP A 366 -41.52 35.26 -51.73
N SER A 367 -40.91 34.13 -52.08
CA SER A 367 -39.74 34.13 -52.97
C SER A 367 -39.59 32.77 -53.65
N ASP A 368 -40.01 32.69 -54.92
CA ASP A 368 -39.88 31.48 -55.74
C ASP A 368 -38.41 31.16 -56.08
N SER A 369 -38.11 29.86 -56.21
CA SER A 369 -37.17 29.39 -57.24
C SER A 369 -37.39 27.90 -57.53
N ASP A 370 -38.12 27.59 -58.60
CA ASP A 370 -38.25 26.22 -59.10
C ASP A 370 -36.93 25.67 -59.65
N SER A 371 -36.74 24.36 -59.54
CA SER A 371 -36.02 23.59 -60.56
C SER A 371 -36.40 22.10 -60.50
N ASP A 372 -37.35 21.69 -61.33
CA ASP A 372 -37.68 20.27 -61.52
C ASP A 372 -36.52 19.50 -62.17
N SER A 373 -36.39 18.22 -61.82
CA SER A 373 -35.91 17.20 -62.76
C SER A 373 -36.38 15.81 -62.35
N ASP A 374 -37.46 15.33 -62.95
CA ASP A 374 -37.91 13.94 -62.82
C ASP A 374 -36.92 12.97 -63.46
N SER A 375 -36.82 11.76 -62.91
CA SER A 375 -36.60 10.55 -63.72
C SER A 375 -37.05 9.30 -62.97
N ASP A 376 -38.21 8.76 -63.33
CA ASP A 376 -38.68 7.46 -62.86
C ASP A 376 -37.83 6.31 -63.39
N SER A 377 -37.75 5.21 -62.63
CA SER A 377 -37.80 3.86 -63.20
C SER A 377 -38.19 2.83 -62.14
N ASP A 378 -39.33 2.18 -62.34
CA ASP A 378 -39.84 1.10 -61.49
C ASP A 378 -38.99 -0.18 -61.61
N SER A 379 -39.05 -1.06 -60.60
CA SER A 379 -39.74 -2.36 -60.79
C SER A 379 -39.75 -3.22 -59.52
N ASP A 380 -40.92 -3.77 -59.22
CA ASP A 380 -41.24 -4.68 -58.12
C ASP A 380 -40.41 -5.99 -58.11
N SER A 381 -40.31 -6.66 -56.97
CA SER A 381 -41.04 -7.93 -56.75
C SER A 381 -40.82 -8.55 -55.36
N ASP A 382 -41.89 -9.09 -54.78
CA ASP A 382 -41.91 -9.74 -53.46
C ASP A 382 -41.49 -11.22 -53.51
N SER A 383 -41.04 -11.76 -52.37
CA SER A 383 -41.29 -13.16 -52.00
C SER A 383 -41.02 -13.44 -50.51
N ASP A 384 -42.08 -13.70 -49.74
CA ASP A 384 -41.98 -14.26 -48.39
C ASP A 384 -41.62 -15.76 -48.41
N SER A 385 -40.98 -16.26 -47.34
CA SER A 385 -41.15 -17.65 -46.89
C SER A 385 -40.58 -17.88 -45.47
N ASP A 386 -41.46 -18.17 -44.51
CA ASP A 386 -41.09 -18.63 -43.17
C ASP A 386 -40.63 -20.10 -43.14
N SER A 387 -39.77 -20.47 -42.20
CA SER A 387 -39.77 -21.81 -41.59
C SER A 387 -38.90 -21.89 -40.32
N ASP A 388 -39.52 -22.10 -39.16
CA ASP A 388 -38.83 -22.45 -37.91
C ASP A 388 -38.32 -23.91 -37.91
N SER A 389 -37.26 -24.18 -37.13
CA SER A 389 -37.15 -25.42 -36.35
C SER A 389 -35.91 -25.44 -35.44
N ASP A 390 -36.12 -25.59 -34.13
CA ASP A 390 -35.06 -25.82 -33.12
C ASP A 390 -34.51 -27.26 -33.16
N SER A 391 -33.28 -27.46 -32.67
CA SER A 391 -32.77 -28.73 -32.11
C SER A 391 -31.40 -28.53 -31.43
N ASP A 392 -31.32 -28.65 -30.10
CA ASP A 392 -30.05 -28.80 -29.37
C ASP A 392 -29.44 -30.21 -29.55
N SER A 393 -28.10 -30.33 -29.47
CA SER A 393 -27.44 -31.21 -28.46
C SER A 393 -25.91 -31.36 -28.67
N ASP A 394 -25.18 -31.06 -27.61
CA ASP A 394 -24.08 -31.86 -27.01
C ASP A 394 -22.77 -32.20 -27.77
N SER A 395 -21.70 -31.54 -27.28
CA SER A 395 -20.51 -32.16 -26.65
C SER A 395 -19.31 -32.72 -27.47
N ASP A 396 -18.14 -32.22 -27.06
CA ASP A 396 -16.88 -32.91 -26.73
C ASP A 396 -15.80 -33.32 -27.76
N SER A 397 -14.55 -33.08 -27.29
CA SER A 397 -13.26 -33.72 -27.60
C SER A 397 -12.45 -33.36 -28.87
N ASP A 398 -11.40 -32.57 -28.61
CA ASP A 398 -9.98 -32.84 -28.88
C ASP A 398 -9.51 -33.28 -30.29
N SER A 399 -8.60 -32.49 -30.89
CA SER A 399 -7.16 -32.86 -30.96
C SER A 399 -6.29 -31.79 -31.64
N ASP A 400 -5.00 -31.82 -31.32
CA ASP A 400 -3.97 -30.84 -31.66
C ASP A 400 -3.53 -30.87 -33.14
N SER A 401 -3.01 -29.73 -33.65
CA SER A 401 -1.66 -29.67 -34.25
C SER A 401 -1.29 -28.26 -34.75
N ASP A 402 0.01 -27.97 -34.72
CA ASP A 402 0.62 -26.66 -34.98
C ASP A 402 0.73 -26.33 -36.48
N SER A 403 0.81 -25.03 -36.81
CA SER A 403 1.59 -24.52 -37.96
C SER A 403 1.82 -23.00 -37.82
N ASP A 404 3.07 -22.57 -37.86
CA ASP A 404 3.44 -21.15 -37.90
C ASP A 404 3.05 -20.48 -39.24
N SER A 405 2.80 -19.17 -39.22
CA SER A 405 3.01 -18.32 -40.40
C SER A 405 3.24 -16.87 -40.00
N ASP A 406 4.51 -16.45 -39.95
CA ASP A 406 4.89 -15.04 -39.87
C ASP A 406 4.34 -14.27 -41.07
N SER A 407 3.81 -13.07 -40.83
CA SER A 407 3.65 -12.06 -41.89
C SER A 407 3.62 -10.65 -41.29
N ASP A 408 4.79 -10.01 -41.25
CA ASP A 408 4.89 -8.56 -41.08
C ASP A 408 4.20 -7.85 -42.27
N SER A 409 3.30 -6.92 -41.98
CA SER A 409 2.98 -5.82 -42.89
C SER A 409 2.38 -4.66 -42.11
N ASP A 410 2.97 -3.48 -42.23
CA ASP A 410 2.51 -2.25 -41.61
C ASP A 410 1.09 -1.87 -42.07
N SER A 411 0.33 -1.18 -41.21
CA SER A 411 -0.82 -0.39 -41.66
C SER A 411 -0.97 0.88 -40.83
N ASP A 412 -1.24 1.97 -41.55
CA ASP A 412 -1.16 3.35 -41.07
C ASP A 412 -2.32 3.71 -40.11
N SER A 413 -2.10 4.77 -39.32
CA SER A 413 -3.19 5.51 -38.68
C SER A 413 -2.90 7.01 -38.68
N ASP A 414 -3.10 7.62 -39.85
CA ASP A 414 -3.16 9.08 -39.98
C ASP A 414 -4.23 9.65 -39.02
N SER A 415 -3.91 10.76 -38.36
CA SER A 415 -4.87 11.56 -37.61
C SER A 415 -4.46 13.04 -37.62
N ASP A 416 -4.73 13.69 -38.75
CA ASP A 416 -4.55 15.13 -38.93
C ASP A 416 -5.27 15.93 -37.83
N SER A 417 -4.60 16.95 -37.29
CA SER A 417 -5.22 17.96 -36.43
C SER A 417 -4.53 19.31 -36.59
N ASP A 418 -4.77 19.95 -37.73
CA ASP A 418 -4.31 21.30 -38.02
C ASP A 418 -4.69 22.30 -36.92
N SER A 419 -3.73 23.11 -36.49
CA SER A 419 -3.99 24.30 -35.66
C SER A 419 -2.91 25.37 -35.86
N ASP A 420 -2.94 26.01 -37.04
CA ASP A 420 -2.10 27.16 -37.37
C ASP A 420 -2.20 28.28 -36.32
N SER A 421 -1.05 28.80 -35.89
CA SER A 421 -0.96 30.12 -35.26
C SER A 421 0.43 30.73 -35.42
N ASP A 422 0.62 31.44 -36.54
CA ASP A 422 1.86 32.16 -36.85
C ASP A 422 2.27 33.15 -35.74
N SER A 423 3.56 33.21 -35.44
CA SER A 423 4.18 34.39 -34.83
C SER A 423 5.68 34.47 -35.11
N ASP A 424 6.03 35.00 -36.28
CA ASP A 424 7.41 35.35 -36.63
C ASP A 424 8.03 36.31 -35.60
N SER A 425 9.28 36.04 -35.22
CA SER A 425 10.16 37.08 -34.65
C SER A 425 11.63 36.75 -34.89
N ASP A 426 12.11 37.10 -36.08
CA ASP A 426 13.55 37.14 -36.37
C ASP A 426 14.27 38.06 -35.38
N SER A 427 15.43 37.61 -34.90
CA SER A 427 16.41 38.52 -34.28
C SER A 427 17.83 37.99 -34.48
N ASP A 428 18.39 38.26 -35.66
CA ASP A 428 19.83 38.15 -35.91
C ASP A 428 20.61 38.98 -34.89
N SER A 429 21.71 38.42 -34.38
CA SER A 429 22.74 39.21 -33.71
C SER A 429 24.12 38.57 -33.91
N ASP A 430 24.76 38.91 -35.02
CA ASP A 430 26.17 38.61 -35.26
C ASP A 430 27.04 39.12 -34.11
N SER A 431 28.03 38.32 -33.69
CA SER A 431 29.14 38.81 -32.88
C SER A 431 30.42 38.02 -33.17
N ASP A 432 31.08 38.40 -34.27
CA ASP A 432 32.45 37.97 -34.57
C ASP A 432 33.38 38.27 -33.39
N SER A 433 34.23 37.31 -33.02
CA SER A 433 35.43 37.59 -32.25
C SER A 433 36.54 36.61 -32.62
N ASP A 434 37.32 36.98 -33.63
CA ASP A 434 38.54 36.26 -34.00
C ASP A 434 39.52 36.23 -32.81
N SER A 435 40.13 35.07 -32.57
CA SER A 435 41.39 35.00 -31.83
C SER A 435 42.23 33.82 -32.31
N ASP A 436 43.02 34.05 -33.36
CA ASP A 436 44.02 33.11 -33.83
C ASP A 436 45.04 32.77 -32.73
N SER A 437 45.39 31.49 -32.60
CA SER A 437 46.63 31.09 -31.93
C SER A 437 47.15 29.78 -32.51
N ASP A 438 47.88 29.86 -33.62
CA ASP A 438 48.57 28.72 -34.20
C ASP A 438 49.60 28.13 -33.21
N SER A 439 49.66 26.80 -33.12
CA SER A 439 50.83 26.10 -32.60
C SER A 439 50.95 24.71 -33.22
N ASP A 440 51.39 24.65 -34.47
CA ASP A 440 51.80 23.40 -35.11
C ASP A 440 52.96 22.74 -34.33
N SER A 441 52.86 21.44 -34.11
CA SER A 441 54.03 20.61 -33.81
C SER A 441 53.81 19.17 -34.27
N ASP A 442 53.95 18.94 -35.57
CA ASP A 442 54.02 17.60 -36.14
C ASP A 442 55.18 16.81 -35.51
N SER A 443 54.92 15.55 -35.19
CA SER A 443 55.98 14.56 -34.98
C SER A 443 55.48 13.17 -35.35
N ASP A 444 55.47 12.88 -36.65
CA ASP A 444 55.26 11.52 -37.15
C ASP A 444 56.31 10.56 -36.57
N SER A 445 55.87 9.36 -36.18
CA SER A 445 56.77 8.23 -36.01
C SER A 445 56.03 6.93 -36.31
N ASP A 446 55.97 6.57 -37.59
CA ASP A 446 55.51 5.25 -38.03
C ASP A 446 56.36 4.15 -37.38
N SER A 447 55.71 3.09 -36.91
CA SER A 447 56.36 1.80 -36.69
C SER A 447 55.36 0.66 -36.85
N ASP A 448 55.19 0.20 -38.09
CA ASP A 448 54.53 -1.07 -38.38
C ASP A 448 55.27 -2.21 -37.66
N SER A 449 54.52 -3.14 -37.07
CA SER A 449 55.02 -4.47 -36.76
C SER A 449 53.89 -5.48 -36.75
N ASP A 450 53.68 -6.15 -37.88
CA ASP A 450 52.85 -7.35 -37.94
C ASP A 450 53.39 -8.43 -36.99
N SER A 451 52.51 -9.13 -36.30
CA SER A 451 52.83 -10.43 -35.72
C SER A 451 51.57 -11.29 -35.59
N ASP A 452 51.28 -12.07 -36.63
CA ASP A 452 50.36 -13.20 -36.53
C ASP A 452 50.87 -14.18 -35.47
N SER A 453 49.95 -14.74 -34.68
CA SER A 453 50.20 -15.98 -33.94
C SER A 453 48.91 -16.74 -33.72
N ASP A 454 48.54 -17.58 -34.69
CA ASP A 454 47.61 -18.68 -34.47
C ASP A 454 48.17 -19.60 -33.37
N SER A 455 47.31 -20.09 -32.48
CA SER A 455 47.62 -21.24 -31.64
C SER A 455 46.35 -22.00 -31.28
N ASP A 456 45.92 -22.89 -32.17
CA ASP A 456 45.00 -23.98 -31.82
C ASP A 456 45.62 -24.84 -30.71
N SER A 457 44.79 -25.29 -29.77
CA SER A 457 45.15 -26.43 -28.91
C SER A 457 43.91 -27.16 -28.43
N ASP A 458 43.41 -28.08 -29.25
CA ASP A 458 42.49 -29.12 -28.81
C ASP A 458 43.15 -29.98 -27.72
N SER A 459 42.38 -30.42 -26.74
CA SER A 459 42.74 -31.58 -25.92
C SER A 459 41.50 -32.27 -25.36
N ASP A 460 40.98 -33.25 -26.10
CA ASP A 460 39.97 -34.18 -25.60
C ASP A 460 40.51 -35.00 -24.41
N SER A 461 39.62 -35.38 -23.51
CA SER A 461 39.84 -36.55 -22.65
C SER A 461 38.51 -37.16 -22.21
N ASP A 462 38.00 -38.10 -23.01
CA ASP A 462 36.87 -38.94 -22.63
C ASP A 462 37.21 -39.82 -21.41
N SER A 463 36.19 -40.15 -20.61
CA SER A 463 36.24 -41.35 -19.77
C SER A 463 34.83 -41.87 -19.48
N ASP A 464 34.29 -42.67 -20.41
CA ASP A 464 33.07 -43.43 -20.18
C ASP A 464 33.25 -44.44 -19.04
N SER A 465 32.17 -44.73 -18.30
CA SER A 465 32.00 -46.02 -17.63
C SER A 465 30.52 -46.33 -17.41
N ASP A 466 29.87 -46.93 -18.39
CA ASP A 466 28.55 -47.54 -18.22
C ASP A 466 28.58 -48.69 -17.21
N SER A 467 27.51 -48.86 -16.44
CA SER A 467 27.09 -50.18 -15.98
C SER A 467 25.61 -50.19 -15.57
N ASP A 468 24.73 -50.55 -16.48
CA ASP A 468 23.35 -50.92 -16.16
C ASP A 468 23.29 -52.20 -15.32
N SER A 469 22.32 -52.27 -14.41
CA SER A 469 21.68 -53.55 -14.05
C SER A 469 20.35 -53.30 -13.31
N ASP A 470 19.23 -53.63 -13.96
CA ASP A 470 17.91 -53.64 -13.32
C ASP A 470 17.79 -54.73 -12.25
N SER A 471 16.97 -54.48 -11.23
CA SER A 471 16.11 -55.53 -10.64
C SER A 471 15.01 -54.93 -9.77
N ASP A 472 13.76 -55.10 -10.17
CA ASP A 472 12.60 -54.85 -9.32
C ASP A 472 12.55 -55.81 -8.12
N SER A 473 11.98 -55.37 -6.99
CA SER A 473 10.97 -56.16 -6.26
C SER A 473 10.29 -55.33 -5.17
N ASP A 474 8.98 -55.45 -5.08
CA ASP A 474 8.15 -54.90 -4.01
C ASP A 474 8.41 -55.61 -2.67
N SER A 475 8.17 -54.92 -1.54
CA SER A 475 7.06 -55.31 -0.65
C SER A 475 6.93 -54.43 0.59
N ASP A 476 5.69 -54.31 1.05
CA ASP A 476 5.23 -53.58 2.22
C ASP A 476 5.85 -54.08 3.54
N SER A 477 5.96 -53.23 4.58
CA SER A 477 5.00 -53.28 5.71
C SER A 477 5.39 -52.45 6.94
N GLU A 478 4.34 -51.87 7.51
CA GLU A 478 4.19 -51.16 8.79
C GLU A 478 4.82 -51.78 10.05
N SER A 479 4.99 -50.93 11.09
CA SER A 479 4.99 -51.27 12.53
C SER A 479 6.23 -52.04 13.09
N ASP A 480 6.58 -52.04 14.39
CA ASP A 480 6.04 -51.32 15.56
C ASP A 480 7.07 -51.24 16.72
N SER A 481 6.80 -50.37 17.71
CA SER A 481 7.04 -50.52 19.16
C SER A 481 8.39 -51.03 19.76
N ASP A 482 9.09 -50.08 20.42
CA ASP A 482 9.52 -50.08 21.85
C ASP A 482 10.42 -51.15 22.53
N SER A 483 11.19 -50.63 23.52
CA SER A 483 11.64 -51.24 24.81
C SER A 483 12.94 -52.11 24.97
N ASP A 484 14.03 -51.43 25.35
CA ASP A 484 14.84 -51.60 26.60
C ASP A 484 15.61 -52.92 26.96
N ALA A 485 16.51 -52.78 27.96
CA ALA A 485 17.09 -53.79 28.88
C ALA A 485 18.31 -54.63 28.43
N GLY A 486 19.49 -53.97 28.41
CA GLY A 486 20.82 -54.53 28.16
C GLY A 486 21.50 -55.43 29.21
N LYS A 487 22.84 -55.56 29.10
CA LYS A 487 23.77 -56.46 29.84
C LYS A 487 25.24 -56.00 29.62
N HIS A 488 26.29 -56.30 30.41
CA HIS A 488 26.40 -56.66 31.84
C HIS A 488 27.88 -56.70 32.32
N THR A 489 28.34 -55.78 33.19
CA THR A 489 29.38 -56.03 34.24
C THR A 489 30.84 -56.44 33.81
N PRO A 490 31.79 -56.74 34.74
CA PRO A 490 32.33 -55.88 35.82
C PRO A 490 33.87 -55.92 35.99
N VAL A 491 34.44 -54.96 36.73
CA VAL A 491 35.51 -55.26 37.72
C VAL A 491 35.52 -54.31 38.94
N LYS A 492 35.87 -54.87 40.11
CA LYS A 492 36.16 -54.27 41.44
C LYS A 492 37.35 -55.06 42.03
N PRO A 493 37.94 -54.80 43.24
CA PRO A 493 37.54 -53.96 44.40
C PRO A 493 38.50 -52.77 44.66
N MET A 494 38.22 -51.74 45.47
CA MET A 494 38.06 -51.66 46.96
C MET A 494 39.29 -52.16 47.75
N SER A 495 39.70 -51.57 48.89
CA SER A 495 39.10 -50.52 49.74
C SER A 495 40.19 -49.79 50.57
N ALA A 496 39.95 -48.69 51.31
CA ALA A 496 38.70 -48.00 51.61
C ALA A 496 38.79 -46.46 51.35
N THR A 497 38.79 -45.47 52.27
CA THR A 497 38.87 -45.43 53.76
C THR A 497 37.79 -44.47 54.32
N LYS A 498 37.94 -43.90 55.52
CA LYS A 498 36.86 -43.39 56.38
C LYS A 498 37.01 -41.94 56.87
N ASP A 499 35.84 -41.31 57.08
CA ASP A 499 35.47 -40.21 57.99
C ASP A 499 36.06 -38.79 57.81
N HIS A 500 35.20 -37.81 57.48
CA HIS A 500 34.52 -36.95 58.49
C HIS A 500 33.39 -36.07 57.90
N HIS A 501 32.42 -35.67 58.73
CA HIS A 501 31.29 -34.78 58.39
C HIS A 501 31.63 -33.28 58.42
N ASN A 502 30.87 -32.44 57.72
CA ASN A 502 30.54 -31.09 58.19
C ASN A 502 29.16 -30.56 57.73
N LYS A 503 28.71 -29.39 58.25
CA LYS A 503 27.28 -29.04 58.39
C LYS A 503 26.99 -27.52 58.44
N ALA A 504 25.87 -27.09 57.81
CA ALA A 504 25.24 -25.75 57.92
C ALA A 504 26.09 -24.58 57.32
N LYS A 505 25.62 -23.31 57.20
CA LYS A 505 24.50 -22.59 57.87
C LYS A 505 23.97 -21.42 57.01
N ALA A 506 22.79 -20.89 57.36
CA ALA A 506 22.07 -19.81 56.67
C ALA A 506 22.63 -18.38 56.89
N LEU A 507 22.15 -17.44 56.07
CA LEU A 507 22.45 -15.99 56.08
C LEU A 507 21.68 -15.23 57.19
N PRO A 508 22.17 -14.04 57.63
CA PRO A 508 21.51 -13.20 58.64
C PRO A 508 20.70 -12.02 58.06
N GLU A 509 19.83 -11.47 58.89
CA GLU A 509 19.07 -10.22 58.69
C GLU A 509 19.42 -9.25 59.83
N THR A 510 19.70 -7.97 59.52
CA THR A 510 19.74 -6.86 60.50
C THR A 510 19.52 -5.52 59.80
N GLY A 511 18.64 -4.67 60.35
CA GLY A 511 18.54 -3.24 60.00
C GLY A 511 18.92 -2.34 61.19
N SER A 512 19.10 -1.04 60.93
CA SER A 512 19.27 0.01 61.95
C SER A 512 18.83 1.37 61.40
N GLU A 513 18.42 2.29 62.29
CA GLU A 513 17.72 3.53 61.93
C GLU A 513 18.48 4.82 62.32
N ASN A 514 18.00 5.96 61.77
CA ASN A 514 18.15 7.34 62.28
C ASN A 514 19.56 8.00 62.12
N ASN A 515 19.71 9.33 62.00
CA ASN A 515 18.74 10.42 62.22
C ASN A 515 19.02 11.71 61.39
N GLY A 516 17.97 12.44 61.00
CA GLY A 516 17.96 13.89 60.78
C GLY A 516 18.32 14.43 59.36
N SER A 517 17.84 15.61 58.94
CA SER A 517 16.74 16.44 59.50
C SER A 517 16.28 17.56 58.52
N ASN A 518 14.98 17.85 58.51
CA ASN A 518 14.35 19.14 58.14
C ASN A 518 14.56 19.72 56.72
N ASN A 519 13.50 19.68 55.91
CA ASN A 519 12.61 20.85 55.77
C ASN A 519 11.27 20.48 55.13
N ALA A 520 10.25 21.32 55.34
CA ALA A 520 8.87 21.07 54.90
C ALA A 520 8.37 22.17 53.97
N THR A 521 7.29 21.87 53.23
CA THR A 521 6.06 22.71 53.17
C THR A 521 4.93 21.87 52.56
N LEU A 522 3.70 22.04 53.06
CA LEU A 522 2.50 21.33 52.61
C LEU A 522 1.34 22.32 52.39
N PHE A 523 0.84 22.41 51.17
CA PHE A 523 -0.45 22.99 50.78
C PHE A 523 -0.94 22.28 49.49
N GLY A 524 -2.23 22.06 49.23
CA GLY A 524 -3.39 22.24 50.11
C GLY A 524 -4.61 22.86 49.41
N GLY A 525 -5.50 22.04 48.85
CA GLY A 525 -6.79 22.44 48.23
C GLY A 525 -6.98 21.78 46.85
N LEU A 526 -8.02 21.03 46.47
CA LEU A 526 -9.40 20.75 46.93
C LEU A 526 -10.53 21.49 46.17
N PHE A 527 -11.06 20.82 45.14
CA PHE A 527 -12.45 20.81 44.64
C PHE A 527 -12.63 19.43 43.96
N ALA A 528 -13.68 18.59 44.09
CA ALA A 528 -15.11 18.71 44.45
C ALA A 528 -15.98 19.34 43.35
N ALA A 529 -17.08 18.73 42.86
CA ALA A 529 -17.69 17.40 43.11
C ALA A 529 -18.73 17.07 42.00
N LEU A 530 -19.55 16.01 42.21
CA LEU A 530 -20.70 15.53 41.39
C LEU A 530 -20.32 14.69 40.14
N GLY A 531 -21.08 13.66 39.74
CA GLY A 531 -22.24 13.02 40.40
C GLY A 531 -22.99 12.01 39.52
N SER A 532 -23.72 11.06 40.14
CA SER A 532 -24.43 9.88 39.55
C SER A 532 -23.51 8.75 39.02
N LEU A 533 -23.67 7.45 39.28
CA LEU A 533 -24.78 6.57 39.76
C LEU A 533 -25.83 6.18 38.72
N LEU A 534 -25.66 5.00 38.12
CA LEU A 534 -26.74 4.12 37.66
C LEU A 534 -26.27 2.65 37.67
N LEU A 535 -27.09 1.74 38.21
CA LEU A 535 -26.90 0.29 38.07
C LEU A 535 -27.91 -0.23 37.05
N PHE A 536 -27.51 -1.16 36.19
CA PHE A 536 -28.44 -2.14 35.62
C PHE A 536 -27.85 -3.55 35.65
N GLY A 537 -28.69 -4.53 36.00
CA GLY A 537 -28.26 -5.89 36.34
C GLY A 537 -28.56 -6.91 35.25
N ARG A 538 -27.61 -7.83 35.01
CA ARG A 538 -27.79 -9.01 34.14
C ARG A 538 -28.89 -9.92 34.71
N ARG A 539 -30.03 -10.04 34.02
CA ARG A 539 -31.02 -11.11 34.27
C ARG A 539 -30.66 -12.35 33.47
N LYS A 540 -30.26 -13.43 34.15
CA LYS A 540 -30.11 -14.76 33.57
C LYS A 540 -31.47 -15.46 33.62
N LYS A 541 -32.09 -15.75 32.47
CA LYS A 541 -33.28 -16.62 32.41
C LYS A 541 -32.87 -18.08 32.63
N GLN A 542 -33.76 -18.86 33.23
CA GLN A 542 -33.72 -20.32 33.21
C GLN A 542 -35.11 -20.85 32.90
N ASN A 543 -35.15 -21.86 32.03
CA ASN A 543 -36.16 -22.89 31.81
C ASN A 543 -37.65 -22.49 31.89
N LYS A 544 -38.35 -22.69 30.77
CA LYS A 544 -39.31 -23.79 30.73
C LYS A 544 -39.23 -24.52 29.40
#